data_AF-A0A6F8PWE2-F1
#
_entry.id   AF-A0A6F8PWE2-F1
#
_cell.length_a   1.000
_cell.length_b   1.000
_cell.length_c   1.000
_cell.angle_alpha   90.00
_cell.angle_beta   90.00
_cell.angle_gamma   90.00
#
_symmetry.space_group_name_H-M   'P 1'
#
loop_
_entity.id
_entity.type
_entity.pdbx_description
1 polymer ?
#
loop_
_entity_poly.entity_id
_entity_poly.type
_entity_poly.pdbx_seq_one_letter_code
_entity_poly.pdbx_strand_id
1 'polypeptide(L)'
;MYLLFGYTIMFLLFISHPMGERSNALYFSLTEVEGVLSDCGFDSESCSKKLSSLQKEPGSSVSLESGSQSAMVTHWQDVNSSPEVDGRASINIIVQEVNGVLCAHLTREMQFATEIDCMELIDLWFPVNESDLFKSIEDVFVANRIAHNVTHIEELRKCGNSTDYRVEFNVGARGVAA
;
A
#
# COMPACT_ATOMS: atom_id res chain seq x y z
N MET A 1 22.09 -7.00 -24.01
CA MET A 1 20.92 -6.23 -24.48
C MET A 1 20.32 -5.57 -23.26
N TYR A 2 20.64 -4.29 -23.01
CA TYR A 2 20.12 -3.57 -21.85
C TYR A 2 18.67 -3.15 -22.17
N LEU A 3 17.70 -3.73 -21.48
CA LEU A 3 16.32 -3.23 -21.47
C LEU A 3 16.30 -1.95 -20.64
N LEU A 4 16.10 -0.80 -21.29
CA LEU A 4 15.74 0.44 -20.64
C LEU A 4 14.32 0.29 -20.10
N PHE A 5 14.18 -0.04 -18.82
CA PHE A 5 12.88 0.03 -18.15
C PHE A 5 12.47 1.51 -18.03
N GLY A 6 11.46 1.91 -18.78
CA GLY A 6 10.90 3.26 -18.73
C GLY A 6 10.24 3.51 -17.38
N TYR A 7 10.59 4.62 -16.73
CA TYR A 7 9.93 5.08 -15.52
C TYR A 7 8.49 5.52 -15.85
N THR A 8 7.51 5.08 -15.07
CA THR A 8 6.12 5.54 -15.24
C THR A 8 5.88 6.68 -14.25
N ILE A 9 5.53 7.85 -14.75
CA ILE A 9 5.19 8.99 -13.90
C ILE A 9 3.71 8.88 -13.54
N MET A 10 3.39 9.08 -12.26
CA MET A 10 2.04 9.05 -11.74
C MET A 10 1.77 10.31 -10.91
N PHE A 11 0.53 10.77 -10.93
CA PHE A 11 0.08 11.91 -10.15
C PHE A 11 -1.10 11.49 -9.30
N LEU A 12 -0.98 11.68 -8.00
CA LEU A 12 -2.08 11.47 -7.07
C LEU A 12 -2.73 12.83 -6.80
N LEU A 13 -4.00 12.95 -7.13
CA LEU A 13 -4.79 14.16 -6.96
C LEU A 13 -5.80 13.93 -5.86
N PHE A 14 -5.74 14.79 -4.84
CA PHE A 14 -6.73 14.88 -3.77
C PHE A 14 -7.50 16.18 -3.94
N ILE A 15 -8.83 16.13 -3.98
CA ILE A 15 -9.68 17.32 -4.02
C ILE A 15 -10.62 17.28 -2.82
N SER A 16 -10.62 18.35 -2.03
CA SER A 16 -11.61 18.61 -0.99
C SER A 16 -12.66 19.57 -1.53
N HIS A 17 -13.88 19.07 -1.67
CA HIS A 17 -15.02 19.86 -2.13
C HIS A 17 -15.64 20.64 -0.95
N PRO A 18 -16.35 21.75 -1.23
CA PRO A 18 -16.91 22.62 -0.20
C PRO A 18 -17.99 21.94 0.65
N MET A 19 -18.60 20.88 0.12
CA MET A 19 -19.64 20.09 0.79
C MET A 19 -19.07 18.93 1.61
N GLY A 20 -17.74 18.85 1.76
CA GLY A 20 -17.06 17.81 2.54
C GLY A 20 -16.74 16.53 1.76
N GLU A 21 -17.11 16.45 0.48
CA GLU A 21 -16.74 15.33 -0.39
C GLU A 21 -15.25 15.37 -0.70
N ARG A 22 -14.61 14.20 -0.70
CA ARG A 22 -13.19 14.02 -1.05
C ARG A 22 -13.10 13.12 -2.28
N SER A 23 -12.38 13.60 -3.29
CA SER A 23 -12.13 12.86 -4.53
C SER A 23 -10.64 12.59 -4.64
N ASN A 24 -10.27 11.31 -4.67
CA ASN A 24 -8.89 10.87 -4.80
C ASN A 24 -8.76 10.02 -6.07
N ALA A 25 -7.81 10.35 -6.94
CA ALA A 25 -7.60 9.59 -8.18
C ALA A 25 -6.14 9.65 -8.65
N LEU A 26 -5.75 8.62 -9.39
CA LEU A 26 -4.44 8.47 -10.01
C LEU A 26 -4.50 8.86 -11.49
N TYR A 27 -3.51 9.61 -11.93
CA TYR A 27 -3.36 10.10 -13.30
C TYR A 27 -1.95 9.83 -13.82
N PHE A 28 -1.80 9.67 -15.13
CA PHE A 28 -0.51 9.33 -15.76
C PHE A 28 0.10 10.51 -16.51
N SER A 29 -0.59 11.65 -16.53
CA SER A 29 -0.09 12.88 -17.14
C SER A 29 -0.59 14.13 -16.41
N LEU A 30 0.18 15.22 -16.48
CA LEU A 30 -0.26 16.51 -15.98
C LEU A 30 -1.49 17.04 -16.72
N THR A 31 -1.62 16.70 -18.01
CA THR A 31 -2.76 17.12 -18.83
C THR A 31 -4.08 16.52 -18.34
N GLU A 32 -4.08 15.28 -17.89
CA GLU A 32 -5.27 14.68 -17.25
C GLU A 32 -5.61 15.37 -15.93
N VAL A 33 -4.60 15.66 -15.10
CA VAL A 33 -4.78 16.40 -13.84
C VAL A 33 -5.34 17.81 -14.09
N GLU A 34 -4.81 18.53 -15.09
CA GLU A 34 -5.29 19.85 -15.50
C GLU A 34 -6.74 19.81 -15.95
N GLY A 35 -7.13 18.78 -16.72
CA GLY A 35 -8.53 18.60 -17.13
C GLY A 35 -9.47 18.47 -15.94
N VAL A 36 -9.14 17.63 -14.96
CA VAL A 36 -9.98 17.41 -13.78
C VAL A 36 -10.04 18.64 -12.88
N LEU A 37 -8.91 19.35 -12.70
CA LEU A 37 -8.89 20.61 -11.95
C LEU A 37 -9.74 21.68 -12.65
N SER A 38 -9.67 21.77 -13.98
CA SER A 38 -10.52 22.67 -14.75
C SER A 38 -12.01 22.34 -14.58
N ASP A 39 -12.37 21.05 -14.64
CA ASP A 39 -13.75 20.59 -14.43
C ASP A 39 -14.25 20.88 -13.01
N CYS A 40 -13.35 20.91 -12.03
CA CYS A 40 -13.66 21.28 -10.65
C CYS A 40 -13.77 22.81 -10.45
N GLY A 41 -13.40 23.63 -11.43
CA GLY A 41 -13.46 25.09 -11.35
C GLY A 41 -12.17 25.76 -10.84
N PHE A 42 -11.03 25.08 -10.91
CA PHE A 42 -9.73 25.71 -10.69
C PHE A 42 -9.29 26.45 -11.95
N ASP A 43 -8.66 27.62 -11.77
CA ASP A 43 -8.12 28.41 -12.87
C ASP A 43 -6.97 27.68 -13.58
N SER A 44 -7.12 27.47 -14.89
CA SER A 44 -6.17 26.68 -15.69
C SER A 44 -4.77 27.29 -15.73
N GLU A 45 -4.65 28.62 -15.80
CA GLU A 45 -3.35 29.30 -15.87
C GLU A 45 -2.55 29.13 -14.57
N SER A 46 -3.23 29.30 -13.43
CA SER A 46 -2.67 29.05 -12.09
C SER A 46 -2.29 27.58 -11.89
N CYS A 47 -3.13 26.65 -12.37
CA CYS A 47 -2.84 25.22 -12.33
C CYS A 47 -1.58 24.88 -13.12
N SER A 48 -1.52 25.23 -14.42
CA SER A 48 -0.35 24.91 -15.26
C SER A 48 0.94 25.49 -14.69
N LYS A 49 0.90 26.73 -14.18
CA LYS A 49 2.08 27.35 -13.55
C LYS A 49 2.58 26.58 -12.34
N LYS A 50 1.68 26.16 -11.45
CA LYS A 50 2.04 25.41 -10.25
C LYS A 50 2.40 23.96 -10.56
N LEU A 51 1.67 23.30 -11.45
CA LEU A 51 1.95 21.91 -11.85
C LEU A 51 3.28 21.77 -12.59
N SER A 52 3.73 22.82 -13.30
CA SER A 52 5.06 22.81 -13.94
C SER A 52 6.23 22.65 -12.96
N SER A 53 6.04 22.98 -11.66
CA SER A 53 7.08 22.76 -10.66
C SER A 53 7.19 21.30 -10.23
N LEU A 54 6.13 20.51 -10.40
CA LEU A 54 6.10 19.11 -10.03
C LEU A 54 7.05 18.26 -10.89
N GLN A 55 7.27 18.63 -12.16
CA GLN A 55 8.16 17.89 -13.07
C GLN A 55 9.64 17.85 -12.63
N LYS A 56 10.02 18.64 -11.62
CA LYS A 56 11.43 18.86 -11.27
C LYS A 56 11.96 17.88 -10.22
N GLU A 57 11.10 17.36 -9.33
CA GLU A 57 11.54 16.53 -8.20
C GLU A 57 10.54 15.40 -7.89
N PRO A 58 11.00 14.14 -7.70
CA PRO A 58 10.16 13.04 -7.20
C PRO A 58 9.65 13.31 -5.79
N GLY A 59 8.39 12.95 -5.50
CA GLY A 59 7.78 13.14 -4.18
C GLY A 59 7.40 14.59 -3.88
N SER A 60 7.52 15.50 -4.85
CA SER A 60 7.04 16.87 -4.73
C SER A 60 5.51 16.92 -4.72
N SER A 61 4.96 17.90 -4.01
CA SER A 61 3.52 18.16 -3.98
C SER A 61 3.24 19.64 -4.14
N VAL A 62 2.05 19.94 -4.65
CA VAL A 62 1.55 21.29 -4.88
C VAL A 62 0.13 21.37 -4.35
N SER A 63 -0.12 22.41 -3.56
CA SER A 63 -1.47 22.77 -3.13
C SER A 63 -2.04 23.90 -4.00
N LEU A 64 -3.29 23.71 -4.41
CA LEU A 64 -4.12 24.63 -5.17
C LEU A 64 -5.34 24.99 -4.34
N GLU A 65 -5.72 26.25 -4.35
CA GLU A 65 -6.93 26.73 -3.69
C GLU A 65 -7.76 27.54 -4.67
N SER A 66 -9.08 27.31 -4.67
CA SER A 66 -10.06 28.06 -5.45
C SER A 66 -11.28 28.33 -4.57
N GLY A 67 -11.26 29.48 -3.88
CA GLY A 67 -12.36 29.91 -3.01
C GLY A 67 -12.62 28.93 -1.85
N SER A 68 -13.58 28.01 -2.03
CA SER A 68 -14.00 27.02 -1.03
C SER A 68 -13.47 25.61 -1.29
N GLN A 69 -12.70 25.42 -2.36
CA GLN A 69 -12.09 24.15 -2.71
C GLN A 69 -10.58 24.19 -2.51
N SER A 70 -10.01 23.06 -2.10
CA SER A 70 -8.57 22.83 -2.10
C SER A 70 -8.24 21.54 -2.84
N ALA A 71 -7.15 21.56 -3.59
CA ALA A 71 -6.61 20.40 -4.25
C ALA A 71 -5.13 20.23 -3.87
N MET A 72 -4.71 19.00 -3.61
CA MET A 72 -3.31 18.64 -3.45
C MET A 72 -2.95 17.68 -4.57
N VAL A 73 -1.93 18.06 -5.34
CA VAL A 73 -1.39 17.22 -6.41
C VAL A 73 -0.01 16.77 -5.99
N THR A 74 0.17 15.47 -5.86
CA THR A 74 1.46 14.86 -5.55
C THR A 74 2.02 14.23 -6.81
N HIS A 75 3.22 14.67 -7.20
CA HIS A 75 3.99 14.02 -8.24
C HIS A 75 4.76 12.85 -7.65
N TRP A 76 4.32 11.67 -8.06
CA TRP A 76 4.95 10.42 -7.70
C TRP A 76 5.55 9.82 -8.95
N GLN A 77 6.86 9.86 -9.07
CA GLN A 77 7.49 9.02 -10.06
C GLN A 77 7.41 7.59 -9.54
N ASP A 78 6.71 6.69 -10.24
CA ASP A 78 6.95 5.26 -10.06
C ASP A 78 8.28 4.98 -10.75
N VAL A 79 9.32 5.31 -10.00
CA VAL A 79 10.65 4.86 -10.30
C VAL A 79 10.57 3.34 -10.09
N ASN A 80 11.29 2.54 -10.86
CA ASN A 80 11.75 1.25 -10.33
C ASN A 80 12.75 1.50 -9.15
N SER A 81 12.39 2.38 -8.20
CA SER A 81 13.12 2.83 -7.01
C SER A 81 12.17 3.00 -5.80
N SER A 82 11.33 2.01 -5.51
CA SER A 82 11.74 1.33 -4.28
C SER A 82 13.06 0.68 -4.66
N PRO A 83 14.18 0.86 -3.92
CA PRO A 83 15.28 -0.08 -4.10
C PRO A 83 14.65 -1.47 -4.21
N GLU A 84 15.15 -2.32 -5.10
CA GLU A 84 14.87 -3.75 -4.96
C GLU A 84 15.32 -4.11 -3.55
N VAL A 85 14.40 -3.98 -2.59
CA VAL A 85 14.53 -4.60 -1.30
C VAL A 85 13.95 -5.95 -1.59
N ASP A 86 14.73 -6.76 -2.32
CA ASP A 86 14.80 -8.17 -1.99
C ASP A 86 15.16 -8.18 -0.50
N GLY A 87 14.09 -8.22 0.29
CA GLY A 87 14.10 -7.95 1.71
C GLY A 87 13.60 -9.17 2.39
N ARG A 88 14.32 -9.59 3.43
CA ARG A 88 13.76 -10.51 4.39
C ARG A 88 13.03 -9.69 5.45
N ALA A 89 11.75 -9.96 5.62
CA ALA A 89 10.94 -9.42 6.70
C ALA A 89 10.57 -10.54 7.67
N SER A 90 10.12 -10.16 8.86
CA SER A 90 9.55 -11.09 9.81
C SER A 90 8.35 -10.48 10.52
N ILE A 91 7.36 -11.32 10.84
CA ILE A 91 6.21 -10.93 11.66
C ILE A 91 5.88 -12.02 12.66
N ASN A 92 5.38 -11.61 13.82
CA ASN A 92 4.80 -12.55 14.77
C ASN A 92 3.32 -12.77 14.45
N ILE A 93 2.89 -14.02 14.54
CA ILE A 93 1.49 -14.41 14.41
C ILE A 93 1.06 -15.19 15.63
N ILE A 94 -0.24 -15.15 15.90
CA ILE A 94 -0.88 -15.95 16.94
C ILE A 94 -1.72 -17.01 16.24
N VAL A 95 -1.48 -18.28 16.55
CA VAL A 95 -2.30 -19.39 16.05
C VAL A 95 -3.10 -19.95 17.21
N GLN A 96 -4.43 -19.92 17.10
CA GLN A 96 -5.35 -20.46 18.11
C GLN A 96 -6.65 -20.93 17.48
N GLU A 97 -7.36 -21.80 18.19
CA GLU A 97 -8.70 -22.22 17.81
C GLU A 97 -9.73 -21.13 18.13
N VAL A 98 -10.44 -20.66 17.11
CA VAL A 98 -11.52 -19.68 17.21
C VAL A 98 -12.81 -20.33 16.70
N ASN A 99 -13.80 -20.50 17.57
CA ASN A 99 -15.09 -21.12 17.25
C ASN A 99 -14.99 -22.51 16.58
N GLY A 100 -14.04 -23.35 17.00
CA GLY A 100 -13.85 -24.69 16.44
C GLY A 100 -12.93 -24.76 15.22
N VAL A 101 -12.36 -23.62 14.80
CA VAL A 101 -11.50 -23.52 13.61
C VAL A 101 -10.14 -23.00 14.02
N LEU A 102 -9.06 -23.68 13.60
CA LEU A 102 -7.71 -23.18 13.82
C LEU A 102 -7.47 -21.95 12.92
N CYS A 103 -7.14 -20.83 13.54
CA CYS A 103 -6.94 -19.56 12.87
C CYS A 103 -5.59 -18.94 13.23
N ALA A 104 -5.01 -18.19 12.30
CA ALA A 104 -3.87 -17.32 12.53
C ALA A 104 -4.29 -15.85 12.55
N HIS A 105 -3.62 -15.05 13.37
CA HIS A 105 -3.81 -13.62 13.51
C HIS A 105 -2.48 -12.88 13.44
N LEU A 106 -2.46 -11.76 12.71
CA LEU A 106 -1.28 -10.93 12.52
C LEU A 106 -1.17 -9.91 13.66
N THR A 107 -0.03 -9.87 14.37
CA THR A 107 0.10 -9.02 15.57
C THR A 107 0.54 -7.58 15.28
N ARG A 108 0.58 -7.15 14.01
CA ARG A 108 1.03 -5.81 13.60
C ARG A 108 0.19 -5.31 12.43
N GLU A 109 0.04 -3.99 12.35
CA GLU A 109 -0.45 -3.28 11.16
C GLU A 109 0.30 -3.77 9.92
N MET A 110 -0.43 -4.38 8.99
CA MET A 110 0.08 -4.79 7.68
C MET A 110 -0.78 -4.11 6.61
N GLN A 111 -0.13 -3.46 5.64
CA GLN A 111 -0.82 -2.96 4.45
C GLN A 111 -1.12 -4.14 3.52
N PHE A 112 -2.40 -4.45 3.37
CA PHE A 112 -2.86 -5.34 2.31
C PHE A 112 -2.93 -4.56 1.00
N ALA A 113 -2.80 -5.22 -0.15
CA ALA A 113 -2.90 -4.58 -1.47
C ALA A 113 -4.34 -4.13 -1.84
N THR A 114 -5.20 -3.95 -0.84
CA THR A 114 -6.57 -3.45 -0.98
C THR A 114 -6.58 -1.95 -0.64
N GLU A 115 -7.40 -1.15 -1.33
CA GLU A 115 -7.60 0.30 -1.08
C GLU A 115 -8.20 0.62 0.32
N ILE A 116 -8.24 -0.36 1.22
CA ILE A 116 -8.75 -0.25 2.59
C ILE A 116 -7.62 0.26 3.47
N ASP A 117 -7.90 1.35 4.17
CA ASP A 117 -6.99 2.04 5.08
C ASP A 117 -6.33 1.03 6.05
N CYS A 118 -5.00 1.06 6.13
CA CYS A 118 -4.22 0.11 6.93
C CYS A 118 -4.52 0.13 8.43
N MET A 119 -5.27 1.13 8.89
CA MET A 119 -5.76 1.23 10.26
C MET A 119 -6.95 0.30 10.57
N GLU A 120 -7.61 -0.30 9.56
CA GLU A 120 -8.80 -1.15 9.78
C GLU A 120 -8.51 -2.67 9.72
N LEU A 121 -7.30 -3.09 9.33
CA LEU A 121 -6.92 -4.51 9.17
C LEU A 121 -6.16 -5.08 10.38
N ILE A 122 -6.20 -4.37 11.51
CA ILE A 122 -5.46 -4.68 12.75
C ILE A 122 -5.97 -5.95 13.44
N ASP A 123 -7.13 -6.50 13.04
CA ASP A 123 -7.74 -7.68 13.67
C ASP A 123 -8.19 -8.77 12.68
N LEU A 124 -7.35 -9.07 11.68
CA LEU A 124 -7.65 -10.16 10.75
C LEU A 124 -7.29 -11.52 11.36
N TRP A 125 -8.32 -12.37 11.48
CA TRP A 125 -8.19 -13.80 11.76
C TRP A 125 -8.48 -14.59 10.48
N PHE A 126 -7.59 -15.49 10.09
CA PHE A 126 -7.78 -16.32 8.91
C PHE A 126 -7.56 -17.80 9.23
N PRO A 127 -8.34 -18.71 8.63
CA PRO A 127 -8.23 -20.14 8.90
C PRO A 127 -6.90 -20.68 8.40
N VAL A 128 -6.32 -21.61 9.16
CA VAL A 128 -5.08 -22.31 8.81
C VAL A 128 -5.25 -23.81 9.02
N ASN A 129 -4.52 -24.60 8.24
CA ASN A 129 -4.49 -26.04 8.40
C ASN A 129 -3.33 -26.44 9.34
N GLU A 130 -3.64 -27.16 10.42
CA GLU A 130 -2.64 -27.64 11.38
C GLU A 130 -1.60 -28.57 10.71
N SER A 131 -2.03 -29.43 9.79
CA SER A 131 -1.14 -30.39 9.13
C SER A 131 -0.15 -29.74 8.17
N ASP A 132 -0.43 -28.50 7.75
CA ASP A 132 0.41 -27.74 6.83
C ASP A 132 0.31 -26.23 7.11
N LEU A 133 0.72 -25.87 8.33
CA LEU A 133 0.70 -24.48 8.79
C LEU A 133 1.56 -23.59 7.88
N PHE A 134 2.73 -24.07 7.48
CA PHE A 134 3.63 -23.34 6.58
C PHE A 134 2.93 -22.94 5.29
N LYS A 135 2.33 -23.92 4.60
CA LYS A 135 1.67 -23.63 3.33
C LYS A 135 0.46 -22.72 3.51
N SER A 136 -0.31 -22.93 4.57
CA SER A 136 -1.49 -22.10 4.87
C SER A 136 -1.12 -20.63 5.08
N ILE A 137 -0.04 -20.36 5.83
CA ILE A 137 0.46 -19.00 6.04
C ILE A 137 1.01 -18.42 4.72
N GLU A 138 1.80 -19.20 3.96
CA GLU A 138 2.35 -18.76 2.69
C GLU A 138 1.26 -18.36 1.69
N ASP A 139 0.23 -19.20 1.54
CA ASP A 139 -0.86 -18.94 0.60
C ASP A 139 -1.56 -17.61 0.92
N VAL A 140 -1.82 -17.32 2.20
CA VAL A 140 -2.41 -16.06 2.63
C VAL A 140 -1.47 -14.88 2.36
N PHE A 141 -0.18 -15.00 2.71
CA PHE A 141 0.78 -13.91 2.53
C PHE A 141 0.99 -13.58 1.05
N VAL A 142 1.09 -14.61 0.20
CA VAL A 142 1.30 -14.44 -1.25
C VAL A 142 0.02 -13.93 -1.93
N ALA A 143 -1.15 -14.50 -1.61
CA ALA A 143 -2.41 -14.07 -2.20
C ALA A 143 -2.72 -12.60 -1.90
N ASN A 144 -2.34 -12.13 -0.71
CA ASN A 144 -2.52 -10.74 -0.28
C ASN A 144 -1.36 -9.81 -0.66
N ARG A 145 -0.36 -10.31 -1.42
CA ARG A 145 0.85 -9.57 -1.83
C ARG A 145 1.67 -9.00 -0.67
N ILE A 146 1.59 -9.65 0.50
CA ILE A 146 2.41 -9.36 1.68
C ILE A 146 3.82 -9.93 1.48
N ALA A 147 3.93 -11.13 0.89
CA ALA A 147 5.19 -11.80 0.62
C ALA A 147 5.26 -12.32 -0.82
N HIS A 148 6.49 -12.48 -1.32
CA HIS A 148 6.77 -13.29 -2.48
C HIS A 148 6.69 -14.79 -2.14
N ASN A 149 7.25 -15.17 -0.99
CA ASN A 149 7.16 -16.51 -0.42
C ASN A 149 7.50 -16.45 1.07
N VAL A 150 7.05 -17.46 1.83
CA VAL A 150 7.50 -17.65 3.21
C VAL A 150 8.80 -18.44 3.17
N THR A 151 9.75 -18.11 4.04
CA THR A 151 11.05 -18.79 4.11
C THR A 151 11.21 -19.63 5.38
N HIS A 152 10.56 -19.21 6.46
CA HIS A 152 10.69 -19.90 7.74
C HIS A 152 9.50 -19.61 8.66
N ILE A 153 9.14 -20.58 9.49
CA ILE A 153 8.22 -20.41 10.61
C ILE A 153 8.86 -21.06 11.84
N GLU A 154 8.94 -20.29 12.92
CA GLU A 154 9.50 -20.71 14.20
C GLU A 154 8.44 -20.59 15.29
N GLU A 155 8.22 -21.65 16.05
CA GLU A 155 7.41 -21.58 17.27
C GLU A 155 8.19 -20.85 18.37
N LEU A 156 7.65 -19.75 18.87
CA LEU A 156 8.29 -18.97 19.93
C LEU A 156 7.90 -19.45 21.32
N ARG A 157 6.59 -19.62 21.53
CA ARG A 157 6.02 -20.07 22.80
C ARG A 157 4.59 -20.57 22.63
N LYS A 158 4.18 -21.41 23.59
CA LYS A 158 2.79 -21.84 23.75
C LYS A 158 2.18 -21.20 25.00
N CYS A 159 1.02 -20.58 24.86
CA CYS A 159 0.26 -19.92 25.91
C CYS A 159 -1.17 -20.49 25.96
N GLY A 160 -1.36 -21.56 26.72
CA GLY A 160 -2.65 -22.25 26.81
C GLY A 160 -3.03 -22.89 25.48
N ASN A 161 -4.16 -22.47 24.91
CA ASN A 161 -4.68 -22.92 23.61
C ASN A 161 -4.15 -22.10 22.43
N SER A 162 -3.25 -21.15 22.69
CA SER A 162 -2.64 -20.28 21.69
C SER A 162 -1.16 -20.61 21.55
N THR A 163 -0.64 -20.52 20.33
CA THR A 163 0.79 -20.65 20.04
C THR A 163 1.26 -19.44 19.24
N ASP A 164 2.32 -18.80 19.70
CA ASP A 164 2.93 -17.66 19.03
C ASP A 164 4.04 -18.16 18.10
N TYR A 165 4.01 -17.71 16.84
CA TYR A 165 5.02 -18.05 15.83
C TYR A 165 5.68 -16.80 15.30
N ARG A 166 6.96 -16.91 14.93
CA ARG A 166 7.67 -15.94 14.08
C ARG A 166 7.72 -16.47 12.66
N VAL A 167 7.21 -15.69 11.72
CA VAL A 167 7.23 -15.99 10.28
C VAL A 167 8.27 -15.12 9.62
N GLU A 168 9.24 -15.71 8.94
CA GLU A 168 10.17 -15.01 8.06
C GLU A 168 9.77 -15.22 6.60
N PHE A 169 9.80 -14.15 5.81
CA PHE A 169 9.37 -14.17 4.43
C PHE A 169 10.16 -13.18 3.58
N ASN A 170 10.19 -13.44 2.27
CA ASN A 170 10.75 -12.51 1.30
C ASN A 170 9.66 -11.56 0.82
N VAL A 171 9.95 -10.26 0.78
CA VAL A 171 9.09 -9.25 0.14
C VAL A 171 9.51 -9.08 -1.32
N GLY A 172 8.53 -9.08 -2.23
CA GLY A 172 8.78 -8.76 -3.64
C GLY A 172 8.79 -7.25 -3.88
N ALA A 173 9.18 -6.83 -5.09
CA ALA A 173 9.29 -5.41 -5.50
C ALA A 173 8.02 -4.54 -5.33
N ARG A 174 6.86 -5.14 -4.99
CA ARG A 174 5.58 -4.48 -4.69
C ARG A 174 4.99 -4.86 -3.33
N GLY A 175 5.68 -5.70 -2.56
CA GLY A 175 5.26 -6.10 -1.21
C GLY A 175 5.72 -5.04 -0.23
N VAL A 176 4.78 -4.34 0.38
CA VAL A 176 5.07 -3.32 1.38
C VAL A 176 5.63 -4.01 2.63
N ALA A 177 6.92 -3.83 2.89
CA ALA A 177 7.50 -4.13 4.19
C ALA A 177 7.02 -3.07 5.20
N ALA A 178 6.50 -3.55 6.32
CA ALA A 178 5.98 -2.78 7.46
C ALA A 178 7.01 -1.87 8.15
#